data_AF-A0A818MAY6-F1
#
_entry.id   AF-A0A818MAY6-F1
#
_cell.length_a   1.000
_cell.length_b   1.000
_cell.length_c   1.000
_cell.angle_alpha   90.00
_cell.angle_beta   90.00
_cell.angle_gamma   90.00
#
_symmetry.space_group_name_H-M   'P 1'
#
loop_
_entity.id
_entity.type
_entity.pdbx_description
1 polymer ?
#
loop_
_entity_poly.entity_id
_entity_poly.type
_entity_poly.pdbx_seq_one_letter_code
_entity_poly.pdbx_strand_id
1 'polypeptide(L)'
;LNDIKHLQYILYNWIIGNQLIIKYTNRIDNREFIRAFASVFRLFLPDGCCHLIEATNPIASCTANLVLFDTGFITTTNEREVNHDNSSIIITIIVDNIDYHIREAKLETLPLLISNITVPTYVKTIIEALTDNSLDDEAFEAIITQHKIKYL
;
A
#
# COMPACT_ATOMS: atom_id res chain seq x y z
N LEU A 1 -3.52 -5.76 9.10
CA LEU A 1 -4.41 -4.94 8.23
C LEU A 1 -5.89 -5.32 8.34
N ASN A 2 -6.29 -6.14 9.33
CA ASN A 2 -7.65 -6.72 9.40
C ASN A 2 -8.73 -5.75 9.93
N ASP A 3 -8.42 -4.46 9.98
CA ASP A 3 -9.35 -3.42 10.42
C ASP A 3 -9.62 -2.51 9.22
N ILE A 4 -10.90 -2.34 8.89
CA ILE A 4 -11.39 -1.44 7.85
C ILE A 4 -10.83 -0.02 8.01
N LYS A 5 -10.56 0.42 9.25
CA LYS A 5 -9.96 1.72 9.54
C LYS A 5 -8.51 1.84 9.07
N HIS A 6 -7.73 0.77 9.15
CA HIS A 6 -6.36 0.77 8.60
C HIS A 6 -6.38 0.84 7.08
N LEU A 7 -7.29 0.09 6.43
CA LEU A 7 -7.46 0.16 4.98
C LEU A 7 -7.93 1.56 4.53
N GLN A 8 -8.88 2.15 5.24
CA GLN A 8 -9.33 3.54 5.05
C GLN A 8 -8.16 4.53 5.14
N TYR A 9 -7.31 4.38 6.16
CA TYR A 9 -6.15 5.24 6.35
C TYR A 9 -5.17 5.15 5.19
N ILE A 10 -4.81 3.92 4.80
CA ILE A 10 -3.84 3.67 3.74
C ILE A 10 -4.36 4.24 2.42
N LEU A 11 -5.59 3.88 2.04
CA LEU A 11 -6.17 4.32 0.78
C LEU A 11 -6.35 5.85 0.72
N TYR A 12 -6.80 6.47 1.82
CA TYR A 12 -6.93 7.92 1.87
C TYR A 12 -5.59 8.63 1.62
N ASN A 13 -4.56 8.28 2.39
CA ASN A 13 -3.25 8.92 2.26
C ASN A 13 -2.60 8.61 0.91
N TRP A 14 -2.78 7.39 0.41
CA TRP A 14 -2.29 6.99 -0.90
C TRP A 14 -2.89 7.86 -2.02
N ILE A 15 -4.20 8.09 -1.98
CA ILE A 15 -4.91 8.78 -3.06
C ILE A 15 -4.66 10.29 -3.04
N ILE A 16 -4.37 10.89 -1.88
CA ILE A 16 -3.92 12.29 -1.81
C ILE A 16 -2.45 12.49 -2.21
N GLY A 17 -1.76 11.42 -2.63
CA GLY A 17 -0.40 11.48 -3.19
C GLY A 17 0.74 11.27 -2.19
N ASN A 18 0.43 10.81 -0.97
CA ASN A 18 1.50 10.43 -0.03
C ASN A 18 2.26 9.20 -0.53
N GLN A 19 3.53 9.11 -0.16
CA GLN A 19 4.35 7.96 -0.50
C GLN A 19 3.88 6.73 0.29
N LEU A 20 3.67 5.61 -0.40
CA LEU A 20 3.40 4.30 0.17
C LEU A 20 4.65 3.42 0.06
N ILE A 21 5.17 3.02 1.22
CA ILE A 21 6.32 2.14 1.34
C ILE A 21 5.83 0.78 1.84
N ILE A 22 6.04 -0.25 1.03
CA ILE A 22 5.75 -1.64 1.38
C ILE A 22 7.07 -2.32 1.69
N LYS A 23 7.36 -2.47 2.98
CA LYS A 23 8.47 -3.29 3.46
C LYS A 23 8.03 -4.74 3.43
N TYR A 24 8.78 -5.61 2.79
CA TYR A 24 8.45 -7.04 2.73
C TYR A 24 9.66 -7.91 2.98
N THR A 25 9.48 -9.04 3.65
CA THR A 25 10.56 -10.01 3.83
C THR A 25 10.39 -11.14 2.83
N ASN A 26 11.34 -11.26 1.90
CA ASN A 26 11.33 -12.30 0.89
C ASN A 26 12.11 -13.54 1.37
N ARG A 27 11.46 -14.45 2.10
CA ARG A 27 12.12 -15.69 2.60
C ARG A 27 12.24 -16.80 1.55
N ILE A 28 11.40 -16.78 0.53
CA ILE A 28 11.47 -17.49 -0.76
C ILE A 28 11.19 -16.42 -1.83
N ASP A 29 11.62 -16.62 -3.07
CA ASP A 29 11.46 -15.66 -4.18
C ASP A 29 9.98 -15.37 -4.55
N ASN A 30 9.28 -14.64 -3.69
CA ASN A 30 7.87 -14.26 -3.81
C ASN A 30 7.72 -12.86 -4.41
N ARG A 31 8.70 -12.42 -5.21
CA ARG A 31 8.72 -11.09 -5.84
C ARG A 31 7.50 -10.86 -6.71
N GLU A 32 7.01 -11.88 -7.40
CA GLU A 32 5.83 -11.77 -8.26
C GLU A 32 4.56 -11.49 -7.45
N PHE A 33 4.37 -12.16 -6.32
CA PHE A 33 3.24 -11.90 -5.42
C PHE A 33 3.26 -10.46 -4.89
N ILE A 34 4.42 -9.99 -4.43
CA ILE A 34 4.55 -8.62 -3.90
C ILE A 34 4.35 -7.57 -5.00
N ARG A 35 4.85 -7.81 -6.22
CA ARG A 35 4.58 -6.96 -7.38
C ARG A 35 3.10 -6.91 -7.71
N ALA A 36 2.42 -8.06 -7.74
CA ALA A 36 0.99 -8.15 -7.97
C ALA A 36 0.21 -7.37 -6.90
N PHE A 37 0.53 -7.59 -5.62
CA PHE A 37 -0.07 -6.85 -4.50
C PHE A 37 0.15 -5.33 -4.63
N ALA A 38 1.37 -4.88 -4.92
CA ALA A 38 1.67 -3.46 -5.12
C ALA A 38 0.94 -2.88 -6.34
N SER A 39 0.74 -3.68 -7.39
CA SER A 39 0.03 -3.26 -8.60
C SER A 39 -1.44 -2.89 -8.32
N VAL A 40 -2.08 -3.51 -7.31
CA VAL A 40 -3.43 -3.16 -6.87
C VAL A 40 -3.52 -1.68 -6.48
N PHE A 41 -2.49 -1.13 -5.85
CA PHE A 41 -2.49 0.29 -5.47
C PHE A 41 -2.50 1.24 -6.67
N ARG A 42 -1.98 0.81 -7.82
CA ARG A 42 -2.05 1.59 -9.07
C ARG A 42 -3.48 1.77 -9.55
N LEU A 43 -4.36 0.83 -9.24
CA LEU A 43 -5.77 0.91 -9.62
C LEU A 43 -6.47 2.08 -8.94
N PHE A 44 -5.95 2.65 -7.85
CA PHE A 44 -6.61 3.77 -7.16
C PHE A 44 -6.16 5.16 -7.63
N LEU A 45 -5.15 5.24 -8.50
CA LEU A 45 -4.63 6.50 -9.03
C LEU A 45 -4.90 6.64 -10.54
N PRO A 46 -4.95 7.87 -11.07
CA PRO A 46 -4.90 8.11 -12.50
C PRO A 46 -3.62 7.58 -13.13
N ASP A 47 -3.67 7.31 -14.44
CA ASP A 47 -2.52 6.83 -15.19
C ASP A 47 -1.37 7.86 -15.14
N GLY A 48 -0.14 7.38 -14.91
CA GLY A 48 1.04 8.23 -14.75
C GLY A 48 1.20 8.88 -13.37
N CYS A 49 0.21 8.77 -12.47
CA CYS A 49 0.33 9.27 -11.10
C CYS A 49 0.99 8.26 -10.14
N CYS A 50 1.15 7.00 -10.54
CA CYS A 50 1.86 5.99 -9.75
C CYS A 50 3.23 5.66 -10.37
N HIS A 51 4.27 5.90 -9.59
CA HIS A 51 5.65 5.55 -9.90
C HIS A 51 6.11 4.49 -8.90
N LEU A 52 6.15 3.25 -9.36
CA LEU A 52 6.64 2.11 -8.58
C LEU A 52 8.15 1.96 -8.74
N ILE A 53 8.85 1.77 -7.63
CA ILE A 53 10.24 1.31 -7.64
C ILE A 53 10.44 0.14 -6.69
N GLU A 54 11.34 -0.75 -7.07
CA GLU A 54 11.88 -1.80 -6.20
C GLU A 54 13.23 -1.36 -5.68
N ALA A 55 13.36 -1.34 -4.36
CA ALA A 55 14.50 -0.78 -3.69
C ALA A 55 15.15 -1.82 -2.77
N THR A 56 16.49 -1.86 -2.81
CA THR A 56 17.31 -2.58 -1.83
C THR A 56 17.76 -1.67 -0.67
N ASN A 57 17.41 -0.39 -0.72
CA ASN A 57 17.64 0.60 0.33
C ASN A 57 16.40 1.51 0.46
N PRO A 58 15.89 1.79 1.67
CA PRO A 58 14.64 2.52 1.83
C PRO A 58 14.76 4.03 1.51
N ILE A 59 15.98 4.51 1.19
CA ILE A 59 16.26 5.88 0.70
C ILE A 59 15.74 6.11 -0.73
N ALA A 60 15.07 5.13 -1.33
CA ALA A 60 14.73 5.16 -2.73
C ALA A 60 13.70 6.26 -3.07
N SER A 61 14.29 7.38 -3.50
CA SER A 61 13.83 8.40 -4.42
C SER A 61 12.56 9.17 -4.06
N CYS A 62 12.75 10.47 -3.87
CA CYS A 62 11.72 11.52 -3.96
C CYS A 62 10.95 11.54 -5.29
N THR A 63 11.27 10.65 -6.24
CA THR A 63 10.57 10.50 -7.53
C THR A 63 9.52 9.40 -7.55
N ALA A 64 9.48 8.52 -6.55
CA ALA A 64 8.53 7.41 -6.51
C ALA A 64 7.56 7.58 -5.35
N ASN A 65 6.26 7.41 -5.61
CA ASN A 65 5.25 7.38 -4.57
C ASN A 65 4.94 5.95 -4.11
N LEU A 66 5.28 4.91 -4.85
CA LEU A 66 5.14 3.51 -4.41
C LEU A 66 6.51 2.83 -4.35
N VAL A 67 6.93 2.42 -3.16
CA VAL A 67 8.25 1.81 -2.94
C VAL A 67 8.09 0.41 -2.37
N LEU A 68 8.61 -0.58 -3.08
CA LEU A 68 8.75 -1.95 -2.59
C LEU A 68 10.15 -2.13 -2.00
N PHE A 69 10.23 -2.48 -0.71
CA PHE A 69 11.50 -2.60 0.00
C PHE A 69 11.69 -4.01 0.58
N ASP A 70 12.63 -4.78 0.02
CA ASP A 70 12.96 -6.13 0.51
C ASP A 70 13.84 -6.07 1.78
N THR A 71 13.28 -6.47 2.91
CA THR A 71 13.95 -6.52 4.21
C THR A 71 14.68 -7.84 4.45
N GLY A 72 14.50 -8.85 3.59
CA GLY A 72 15.09 -10.17 3.72
C GLY A 72 16.62 -10.20 3.62
N PHE A 73 17.23 -9.17 3.02
CA PHE A 73 18.67 -9.04 2.83
C PHE A 73 19.39 -8.20 3.90
N ILE A 74 18.69 -7.66 4.90
CA ILE A 74 19.32 -6.87 5.96
C ILE A 74 19.98 -7.81 6.98
N THR A 75 21.16 -8.32 6.61
CA THR A 75 22.10 -8.89 7.57
C THR A 75 22.77 -7.74 8.30
N THR A 76 22.35 -7.50 9.55
CA THR A 76 23.14 -6.85 10.60
C THR A 76 24.10 -5.75 10.13
N THR A 77 23.61 -4.55 9.86
CA THR A 77 24.43 -3.34 10.04
C THR A 77 23.55 -2.11 10.01
N ASN A 78 23.39 -1.52 11.20
CA ASN A 78 22.83 -0.19 11.43
C ASN A 78 21.41 -0.01 10.88
N GLU A 79 20.43 -0.24 11.75
CA GLU A 79 19.15 0.46 11.73
C GLU A 79 19.42 1.98 11.77
N ARG A 80 19.85 2.55 10.65
CA ARG A 80 19.68 3.98 10.43
C ARG A 80 18.18 4.14 10.36
N GLU A 81 17.60 4.67 11.42
CA GLU A 81 16.24 5.22 11.44
C GLU A 81 16.03 5.91 10.10
N VAL A 82 15.22 5.27 9.28
CA VAL A 82 14.95 5.78 7.96
C VAL A 82 14.12 7.02 8.21
N ASN A 83 14.72 8.19 7.96
CA ASN A 83 14.08 9.47 8.14
C ASN A 83 13.09 9.64 6.99
N HIS A 84 11.95 8.97 7.11
CA HIS A 84 10.83 9.12 6.21
C HIS A 84 10.22 10.48 6.48
N ASP A 85 9.94 11.26 5.44
CA ASP A 85 9.11 12.45 5.60
C ASP A 85 7.81 12.04 6.29
N ASN A 86 7.34 12.85 7.25
CA ASN A 86 6.15 12.59 8.08
C ASN A 86 4.85 12.34 7.30
N SER A 87 4.88 12.51 5.97
CA SER A 87 3.79 12.20 5.04
C SER A 87 3.81 10.76 4.51
N SER A 88 4.87 9.99 4.71
CA SER A 88 4.96 8.62 4.19
C SER A 88 4.06 7.66 4.96
N ILE A 89 3.43 6.73 4.26
CA ILE A 89 2.71 5.60 4.82
C ILE A 89 3.64 4.38 4.71
N ILE A 90 3.90 3.71 5.81
CA ILE A 90 4.74 2.52 5.83
C ILE A 90 3.89 1.33 6.25
N ILE A 91 3.81 0.36 5.35
CA ILE A 91 3.23 -0.95 5.61
C ILE A 91 4.34 -1.97 5.59
N THR A 92 4.41 -2.78 6.64
CA THR A 92 5.27 -3.96 6.69
C THR A 92 4.44 -5.21 6.48
N ILE A 93 4.83 -6.02 5.50
CA ILE A 93 4.19 -7.27 5.11
C ILE A 93 5.20 -8.40 5.25
N ILE A 94 4.88 -9.39 6.07
CA ILE A 94 5.66 -10.62 6.19
C ILE A 94 4.87 -11.72 5.48
N VAL A 95 5.44 -12.27 4.41
CA VAL A 95 4.87 -13.41 3.67
C VAL A 95 5.57 -14.67 4.16
N ASP A 96 4.79 -15.70 4.55
CA ASP A 96 5.37 -16.98 4.97
C ASP A 96 5.61 -17.93 3.79
N ASN A 97 6.52 -18.87 4.01
CA ASN A 97 7.20 -19.69 3.01
C ASN A 97 6.36 -20.77 2.33
N ILE A 98 5.16 -21.06 2.82
CA ILE A 98 4.52 -22.35 2.49
C ILE A 98 3.37 -22.20 1.48
N ASP A 99 2.65 -21.07 1.47
CA ASP A 99 1.37 -20.99 0.73
C ASP A 99 1.06 -19.60 0.10
N TYR A 100 2.06 -18.73 -0.11
CA TYR A 100 1.84 -17.33 -0.54
C TYR A 100 0.90 -16.53 0.40
N HIS A 101 0.74 -16.99 1.63
CA HIS A 101 -0.09 -16.33 2.62
C HIS A 101 0.68 -15.21 3.33
N ILE A 102 0.02 -14.06 3.43
CA ILE A 102 0.47 -12.97 4.28
C ILE A 102 0.31 -13.42 5.73
N ARG A 103 1.42 -13.59 6.43
CA ARG A 103 1.45 -13.95 7.86
C ARG A 103 1.17 -12.76 8.73
N GLU A 104 1.79 -11.64 8.40
CA GLU A 104 1.66 -10.40 9.14
C GLU A 104 1.58 -9.24 8.17
N ALA A 105 0.65 -8.33 8.43
CA ALA A 105 0.62 -7.04 7.76
C ALA A 105 0.34 -5.95 8.79
N LYS A 106 1.34 -5.09 9.00
CA LYS A 106 1.35 -4.07 10.04
C LYS A 106 1.51 -2.70 9.41
N LEU A 107 0.67 -1.75 9.84
CA LEU A 107 0.88 -0.33 9.56
C LEU A 107 1.88 0.21 10.59
N GLU A 108 3.04 0.68 10.14
CA GLU A 108 4.08 1.24 11.02
C GLU A 108 3.86 2.73 11.27
N THR A 109 3.35 3.45 10.27
CA THR A 109 2.98 4.87 10.37
C THR A 109 1.56 4.99 10.89
N LEU A 110 1.41 4.94 12.21
CA LEU A 110 0.17 5.29 12.87
C LEU A 110 0.12 6.82 13.05
N PRO A 111 -0.91 7.52 12.52
CA PRO A 111 -1.15 8.88 12.98
C PRO A 111 -1.57 8.80 14.45
N LEU A 112 -1.21 9.80 15.25
CA LEU A 112 -1.62 9.92 16.64
C LEU A 112 -3.15 9.88 16.84
N LEU A 113 -3.95 10.06 15.77
CA LEU A 113 -5.41 10.09 15.77
C LEU A 113 -6.01 9.44 14.49
N ILE A 114 -6.08 8.10 14.41
CA ILE A 114 -6.90 7.41 13.39
C ILE A 114 -8.40 7.72 13.57
N SER A 115 -8.83 8.11 14.77
CA SER A 115 -10.25 8.26 15.12
C SER A 115 -10.99 9.40 14.41
N ASN A 116 -10.28 10.39 13.84
CA ASN A 116 -10.89 11.63 13.33
C ASN A 116 -10.71 11.83 11.82
N ILE A 117 -10.32 10.80 11.09
CA ILE A 117 -10.09 10.92 9.66
C ILE A 117 -11.43 11.06 8.95
N THR A 118 -11.65 12.24 8.37
CA THR A 118 -12.78 12.45 7.46
C THR A 118 -12.40 11.82 6.13
N VAL A 119 -12.75 10.53 6.00
CA VAL A 119 -12.49 9.75 4.79
C VAL A 119 -13.42 10.27 3.67
N PRO A 120 -12.87 10.70 2.51
CA PRO A 120 -13.67 11.11 1.37
C PRO A 120 -14.64 10.02 0.94
N THR A 121 -15.81 10.42 0.42
CA THR A 121 -16.88 9.48 0.01
C THR A 121 -16.38 8.41 -0.96
N TYR A 122 -15.51 8.77 -1.90
CA TYR A 122 -14.99 7.80 -2.87
C TYR A 122 -14.12 6.70 -2.21
N VAL A 123 -13.33 7.02 -1.18
CA VAL A 123 -12.54 6.01 -0.44
C VAL A 123 -13.47 5.06 0.30
N LYS A 124 -14.60 5.56 0.83
CA LYS A 124 -15.62 4.70 1.45
C LYS A 124 -16.24 3.76 0.42
N THR A 125 -16.63 4.27 -0.75
CA THR A 125 -17.20 3.46 -1.83
C THR A 125 -16.25 2.38 -2.33
N ILE A 126 -14.95 2.69 -2.48
CA ILE A 126 -13.92 1.70 -2.86
C ILE A 126 -13.85 0.58 -1.82
N ILE A 127 -13.89 0.94 -0.53
CA ILE A 127 -13.75 -0.04 0.55
C ILE A 127 -15.01 -0.90 0.69
N GLU A 128 -16.19 -0.29 0.55
CA GLU A 128 -17.46 -1.03 0.48
C GLU A 128 -17.40 -2.06 -0.64
N ALA A 129 -16.97 -1.66 -1.84
CA ALA A 129 -16.80 -2.56 -2.98
C ALA A 129 -15.75 -3.67 -2.72
N LEU A 130 -14.62 -3.35 -2.07
CA LEU A 130 -13.59 -4.34 -1.69
C LEU A 130 -14.10 -5.37 -0.67
N THR A 131 -15.12 -5.01 0.12
CA THR A 131 -15.71 -5.89 1.15
C THR A 131 -16.98 -6.62 0.68
N ASP A 132 -17.48 -6.28 -0.50
CA ASP A 132 -18.69 -6.88 -1.07
C ASP A 132 -18.34 -8.11 -1.89
N ASN A 133 -18.52 -9.29 -1.29
CA ASN A 133 -18.26 -10.58 -1.93
C ASN A 133 -19.24 -10.93 -3.07
N SER A 134 -20.25 -10.08 -3.34
CA SER A 134 -21.20 -10.27 -4.43
C SER A 134 -20.79 -9.56 -5.73
N LEU A 135 -19.81 -8.66 -5.67
CA LEU A 135 -19.26 -8.01 -6.86
C LEU A 135 -18.29 -8.95 -7.57
N ASP A 136 -18.40 -9.01 -8.89
CA ASP A 136 -17.38 -9.60 -9.75
C ASP A 136 -16.27 -8.58 -10.06
N ASP A 137 -15.17 -9.07 -10.62
CA ASP A 137 -13.99 -8.25 -10.93
C ASP A 137 -14.31 -7.10 -11.89
N GLU A 138 -15.22 -7.30 -12.86
CA GLU A 138 -15.60 -6.28 -13.85
C GLU A 138 -16.42 -5.16 -13.22
N ALA A 139 -17.38 -5.49 -12.36
CA ALA A 139 -18.17 -4.52 -11.61
C ALA A 139 -17.28 -3.71 -10.65
N PHE A 140 -16.32 -4.38 -9.99
CA PHE A 140 -15.34 -3.71 -9.14
C PHE A 140 -14.49 -2.71 -9.94
N GLU A 141 -13.89 -3.13 -11.07
CA GLU A 141 -13.09 -2.27 -11.92
C GLU A 141 -13.87 -1.06 -12.47
N ALA A 142 -15.16 -1.24 -12.81
CA ALA A 142 -16.03 -0.16 -13.25
C ALA A 142 -16.23 0.91 -12.16
N ILE A 143 -16.44 0.48 -10.90
CA ILE A 143 -16.56 1.38 -9.74
C ILE A 143 -15.28 2.19 -9.56
N ILE A 144 -14.11 1.53 -9.61
CA ILE A 144 -12.82 2.19 -9.48
C ILE A 144 -12.63 3.21 -10.60
N THR A 145 -12.88 2.82 -11.85
CA THR A 145 -12.69 3.66 -13.04
C THR A 145 -13.59 4.89 -13.03
N GLN A 146 -14.85 4.76 -12.64
CA GLN A 146 -15.78 5.90 -12.53
C GLN A 146 -15.27 6.96 -11.55
N HIS A 147 -14.59 6.54 -10.48
CA HIS A 147 -14.11 7.43 -9.44
C HIS A 147 -12.73 8.02 -9.75
N LYS A 148 -11.89 7.37 -10.56
CA LYS A 148 -10.62 7.93 -11.06
C LYS A 148 -10.82 9.25 -11.82
N ILE A 149 -11.87 9.33 -12.64
CA ILE A 149 -12.10 10.45 -13.59
C ILE A 149 -12.57 11.73 -12.89
N LYS A 150 -13.22 11.61 -11.72
CA LYS A 150 -13.84 12.76 -11.03
C LYS A 150 -12.88 13.68 -10.27
N TYR A 151 -11.62 13.28 -10.10
CA TYR A 151 -10.62 14.01 -9.31
C TYR A 151 -9.42 14.51 -10.15
N LEU A 152 -9.58 14.55 -11.48
CA LEU A 152 -8.81 15.37 -12.42
C LEU A 152 -9.52 16.72 -12.62
#